data_AF-A0A3P9B527-F1
#
_entry.id   AF-A0A3P9B527-F1
#
_cell.length_a   1.000
_cell.length_b   1.000
_cell.length_c   1.000
_cell.angle_alpha   90.00
_cell.angle_beta   90.00
_cell.angle_gamma   90.00
#
_symmetry.space_group_name_H-M   'P 1'
#
loop_
_entity.id
_entity.type
_entity.pdbx_description
1 polymer ?
#
loop_
_entity_poly.entity_id
_entity_poly.type
_entity_poly.pdbx_seq_one_letter_code
_entity_poly.pdbx_strand_id
1 'polypeptide(L)'
;IILNLLWRNTIKDDHLHTGHQTFLPHSNCCCSFYRYFYVNKMLLGQYNSTLGKYVGYTKKTKEIADNLNKNKGFLEHEKKNKEKCRTNIPLVLDILSRPGICSSSGLKEVLVESADSKHPGLFMCSAYNFYPKQIKLTWLKDGKEATSNVTSTDELPNGNWLYQIHSYIEISSKPGEKISCMVEHASLTEPKVYDWVPITEAGKNKIAVGAAGLLLALVFPIIGVIFYKRKSWVWVLLLPTTQRYLDKKGAFPSCHHKVRAGRVLFDC
;
A
#
# COMPACT_ATOMS: atom_id res chain seq x y z
N ILE A 1 3.44 22.47 11.60
CA ILE A 1 3.38 21.82 10.28
C ILE A 1 4.03 22.77 9.28
N ILE A 2 5.23 22.46 8.78
CA ILE A 2 5.81 23.25 7.69
C ILE A 2 5.11 22.80 6.41
N LEU A 3 4.13 23.57 5.98
CA LEU A 3 3.49 23.39 4.68
C LEU A 3 4.42 23.93 3.60
N ASN A 4 5.30 23.09 3.09
CA ASN A 4 6.06 23.38 1.86
C ASN A 4 5.09 23.31 0.67
N LEU A 5 4.20 24.30 0.55
CA LEU A 5 3.45 24.54 -0.66
C LEU A 5 4.42 25.12 -1.70
N LEU A 6 5.16 24.23 -2.37
CA LEU A 6 5.91 24.57 -3.56
C LEU A 6 4.89 24.86 -4.67
N TRP A 7 4.36 26.08 -4.74
CA TRP A 7 3.80 26.59 -5.99
C TRP A 7 4.97 26.75 -6.96
N ARG A 8 5.25 25.68 -7.70
CA ARG A 8 6.27 25.65 -8.74
C ARG A 8 5.75 26.40 -9.96
N ASN A 9 5.78 27.72 -9.92
CA ASN A 9 5.79 28.52 -11.15
C ASN A 9 7.22 28.53 -11.67
N THR A 10 7.65 27.43 -12.29
CA THR A 10 8.88 27.40 -13.07
C THR A 10 8.69 28.29 -14.29
N ILE A 11 9.20 29.52 -14.23
CA ILE A 11 9.71 30.17 -15.44
C ILE A 11 10.89 29.29 -15.86
N LYS A 12 10.68 28.47 -16.89
CA LYS A 12 11.73 27.62 -17.47
C LYS A 12 12.65 28.51 -18.31
N ASP A 13 13.60 29.15 -17.65
CA ASP A 13 14.92 29.40 -18.23
C ASP A 13 15.85 28.37 -17.59
N ASP A 14 16.57 27.59 -18.40
CA ASP A 14 17.34 26.38 -17.99
C ASP A 14 18.43 26.61 -16.92
N HIS A 15 18.62 27.85 -16.48
CA HIS A 15 19.63 28.23 -15.48
C HIS A 15 19.05 28.90 -14.22
N LEU A 16 17.83 29.43 -14.25
CA LEU A 16 17.25 30.17 -13.12
C LEU A 16 16.09 29.40 -12.49
N HIS A 17 16.26 28.97 -11.24
CA HIS A 17 15.20 28.34 -10.46
C HIS A 17 14.70 29.32 -9.40
N THR A 18 13.37 29.55 -9.40
CA THR A 18 12.71 30.28 -8.32
C THR A 18 11.95 29.30 -7.43
N GLY A 19 12.16 29.44 -6.12
CA GLY A 19 11.52 28.61 -5.09
C GLY A 19 10.63 29.46 -4.19
N HIS A 20 9.52 28.89 -3.74
CA HIS A 20 8.59 29.53 -2.83
C HIS A 20 8.45 28.71 -1.57
N GLN A 21 8.51 29.37 -0.42
CA GLN A 21 8.27 28.71 0.85
C GLN A 21 7.35 29.56 1.72
N THR A 22 6.37 28.89 2.28
CA THR A 22 5.38 29.48 3.19
C THR A 22 5.49 28.76 4.51
N PHE A 23 5.70 29.51 5.59
CA PHE A 23 5.70 28.95 6.94
C PHE A 23 4.39 29.29 7.64
N LEU A 24 3.74 28.24 8.13
CA LEU A 24 2.56 28.31 8.97
C LEU A 24 2.94 27.84 10.38
N PRO A 25 3.20 28.76 11.32
CA PRO A 25 3.30 28.37 12.72
C PRO A 25 1.96 27.83 13.20
N HIS A 26 2.00 26.96 14.21
CA HIS A 26 0.83 26.30 14.81
C HIS A 26 -0.22 27.32 15.32
N SER A 27 0.20 28.57 15.60
CA SER A 27 -0.66 29.72 15.82
C SER A 27 -1.08 30.35 14.48
N ASN A 28 -2.34 30.19 14.10
CA ASN A 28 -3.02 30.62 12.86
C ASN A 28 -2.90 32.12 12.43
N CYS A 29 -1.96 32.91 12.98
CA CYS A 29 -1.88 34.35 12.75
C CYS A 29 -0.71 34.82 11.86
N CYS A 30 0.37 34.06 11.71
CA CYS A 30 1.60 34.59 11.09
C CYS A 30 2.03 33.81 9.85
N CYS A 31 1.45 34.12 8.67
CA CYS A 31 2.03 33.66 7.41
C CYS A 31 3.35 34.39 7.15
N SER A 32 4.46 33.63 7.16
CA SER A 32 5.74 34.11 6.65
C SER A 32 5.96 33.55 5.26
N PHE A 33 6.05 34.45 4.29
CA PHE A 33 6.33 34.15 2.89
C PHE A 33 7.79 34.44 2.55
N TYR A 34 8.42 33.49 1.86
CA TYR A 34 9.77 33.59 1.33
C TYR A 34 9.78 33.24 -0.16
N ARG A 35 10.58 33.99 -0.93
CA ARG A 35 10.93 33.64 -2.30
C ARG A 35 12.43 33.51 -2.40
N TYR A 36 12.90 32.39 -2.90
CA TYR A 36 14.32 32.11 -3.08
C TYR A 36 14.69 32.13 -4.56
N PHE A 37 15.89 32.60 -4.86
CA PHE A 37 16.45 32.65 -6.21
C PHE A 37 17.71 31.78 -6.26
N TYR A 38 17.69 30.75 -7.10
CA TYR A 38 18.78 29.82 -7.29
C TYR A 38 19.28 29.85 -8.73
N VAL A 39 20.59 29.82 -8.91
CA VAL A 39 21.23 29.59 -10.22
C VAL A 39 22.25 28.47 -10.04
N ASN A 40 22.20 27.43 -10.86
CA ASN A 40 23.07 26.25 -10.74
C ASN A 40 23.09 25.66 -9.31
N LYS A 41 21.91 25.57 -8.66
CA LYS A 41 21.72 25.15 -7.26
C LYS A 41 22.37 26.04 -6.19
N MET A 42 22.97 27.17 -6.55
CA MET A 42 23.49 28.14 -5.59
C MET A 42 22.42 29.16 -5.21
N LEU A 43 22.19 29.34 -3.90
CA LEU A 43 21.26 30.35 -3.39
C LEU A 43 21.86 31.74 -3.53
N LEU A 44 21.28 32.55 -4.40
CA LEU A 44 21.80 33.88 -4.74
C LEU A 44 21.19 35.01 -3.92
N GLY A 45 19.97 34.81 -3.44
CA GLY A 45 19.23 35.78 -2.64
C GLY A 45 17.81 35.33 -2.36
N GLN A 46 17.09 36.13 -1.57
CA GLN A 46 15.71 35.86 -1.20
C GLN A 46 14.90 37.13 -0.95
N TYR A 47 13.59 37.04 -1.11
CA TYR A 47 12.63 37.94 -0.48
C TYR A 47 12.20 37.39 0.87
N ASN A 48 12.18 38.24 1.90
CA ASN A 48 11.64 37.90 3.22
C ASN A 48 10.47 38.83 3.54
N SER A 49 9.27 38.27 3.65
CA SER A 49 8.05 39.04 3.94
C SER A 49 7.92 39.60 5.36
N THR A 50 8.76 39.14 6.29
CA THR A 50 8.90 39.73 7.64
C THR A 50 9.78 40.98 7.57
N LEU A 51 10.83 40.95 6.74
CA LEU A 51 11.68 42.12 6.47
C LEU A 51 11.09 43.07 5.43
N GLY A 52 10.13 42.59 4.62
CA GLY A 52 9.51 43.34 3.53
C GLY A 52 10.46 43.69 2.38
N LYS A 53 11.57 42.96 2.21
CA LYS A 53 12.62 43.28 1.23
C LYS A 53 13.35 42.06 0.68
N TYR A 54 13.98 42.25 -0.47
CA TYR A 54 14.95 41.34 -1.08
C TYR A 54 16.32 41.49 -0.42
N VAL A 55 17.04 40.37 -0.29
CA VAL A 55 18.40 40.27 0.23
C VAL A 55 19.22 39.41 -0.72
N GLY A 56 20.34 39.94 -1.20
CA GLY A 56 21.32 39.20 -2.02
C GLY A 56 22.49 38.68 -1.17
N TYR A 57 23.01 37.50 -1.52
CA TYR A 57 24.10 36.85 -0.79
C TYR A 57 25.49 37.00 -1.43
N THR A 58 25.55 37.39 -2.69
CA THR A 58 26.80 37.69 -3.40
C THR A 58 26.89 39.19 -3.70
N LYS A 59 28.08 39.71 -4.03
CA LYS A 59 28.27 41.12 -4.36
C LYS A 59 27.31 41.59 -5.46
N LYS A 60 27.26 40.85 -6.57
CA LYS A 60 26.37 41.14 -7.71
C LYS A 60 24.89 41.06 -7.32
N THR A 61 24.51 40.09 -6.49
CA THR A 61 23.09 39.90 -6.14
C THR A 61 22.61 40.88 -5.07
N LYS A 62 23.52 41.47 -4.28
CA LYS A 62 23.20 42.60 -3.40
C LYS A 62 22.79 43.84 -4.19
N GLU A 63 23.55 44.19 -5.23
CA GLU A 63 23.22 45.32 -6.12
C GLU A 63 21.85 45.11 -6.81
N ILE A 64 21.57 43.88 -7.26
CA ILE A 64 20.26 43.52 -7.82
C ILE A 64 19.16 43.65 -6.76
N ALA A 65 19.38 43.15 -5.54
CA ALA A 65 18.42 43.25 -4.46
C ALA A 65 18.10 44.72 -4.10
N ASP A 66 19.10 45.60 -4.08
CA ASP A 66 18.91 47.03 -3.82
C ASP A 66 18.05 47.70 -4.90
N ASN A 67 18.26 47.34 -6.16
CA ASN A 67 17.42 47.84 -7.26
C ASN A 67 15.98 47.30 -7.18
N LEU A 68 15.80 46.01 -6.86
CA LEU A 68 14.48 45.43 -6.65
C LEU A 68 13.74 46.10 -5.48
N ASN A 69 14.45 46.41 -4.40
CA ASN A 69 13.88 47.07 -3.22
C ASN A 69 13.47 48.53 -3.47
N LYS A 70 14.02 49.20 -4.48
CA LYS A 70 13.60 50.55 -4.88
C LYS A 70 12.33 50.54 -5.73
N ASN A 71 12.00 49.42 -6.36
CA ASN A 71 10.85 49.30 -7.23
C ASN A 71 9.60 48.88 -6.43
N LYS A 72 8.66 49.82 -6.26
CA LYS A 72 7.42 49.60 -5.51
C LYS A 72 6.55 48.49 -6.11
N GLY A 73 6.51 48.34 -7.43
CA GLY A 73 5.70 47.32 -8.10
C GLY A 73 6.10 45.90 -7.70
N PHE A 74 7.41 45.62 -7.58
CA PHE A 74 7.89 44.32 -7.12
C PHE A 74 7.51 44.07 -5.64
N LEU A 75 7.71 45.06 -4.77
CA LEU A 75 7.37 44.92 -3.35
C LEU A 75 5.85 44.75 -3.13
N GLU A 76 5.02 45.48 -3.88
CA GLU A 76 3.56 45.35 -3.84
C GLU A 76 3.10 43.97 -4.34
N HIS A 77 3.73 43.45 -5.40
CA HIS A 77 3.48 42.10 -5.88
C HIS A 77 3.75 41.06 -4.80
N GLU A 78 4.86 41.16 -4.06
CA GLU A 78 5.15 40.21 -2.97
C GLU A 78 4.24 40.38 -1.76
N LYS A 79 3.79 41.60 -1.45
CA LYS A 79 2.75 41.82 -0.43
C LYS A 79 1.45 41.11 -0.82
N LYS A 80 1.04 41.19 -2.09
CA LYS A 80 -0.13 40.47 -2.60
C LYS A 80 0.04 38.96 -2.51
N ASN A 81 1.24 38.42 -2.74
CA ASN A 81 1.53 36.99 -2.57
C ASN A 81 1.44 36.55 -1.11
N LYS A 82 1.94 37.37 -0.16
CA LYS A 82 1.76 37.13 1.27
C LYS A 82 0.28 37.11 1.68
N GLU A 83 -0.53 38.04 1.14
CA GLU A 83 -1.96 38.08 1.45
C GLU A 83 -2.72 36.89 0.86
N LYS A 84 -2.36 36.45 -0.35
CA LYS A 84 -2.86 35.19 -0.93
C LYS A 84 -2.52 33.99 -0.08
N CYS A 85 -1.31 33.93 0.49
CA CYS A 85 -0.99 32.90 1.48
C CYS A 85 -2.00 32.97 2.63
N ARG A 86 -2.15 34.14 3.25
CA ARG A 86 -3.01 34.32 4.43
C ARG A 86 -4.45 33.86 4.18
N THR A 87 -5.02 34.25 3.05
CA THR A 87 -6.40 33.93 2.66
C THR A 87 -6.60 32.46 2.28
N ASN A 88 -5.57 31.79 1.75
CA ASN A 88 -5.67 30.37 1.40
C ASN A 88 -5.41 29.41 2.56
N ILE A 89 -4.81 29.87 3.67
CA ILE A 89 -4.49 29.02 4.83
C ILE A 89 -5.71 28.27 5.38
N PRO A 90 -6.86 28.92 5.66
CA PRO A 90 -8.01 28.21 6.22
C PRO A 90 -8.46 27.06 5.33
N LEU A 91 -8.48 27.27 4.01
CA LEU A 91 -8.85 26.24 3.03
C LEU A 91 -7.84 25.09 3.01
N VAL A 92 -6.54 25.39 3.03
CA VAL A 92 -5.49 24.36 3.05
C VAL A 92 -5.52 23.57 4.36
N LEU A 93 -5.69 24.23 5.50
CA LEU A 93 -5.80 23.58 6.79
C LEU A 93 -7.05 22.70 6.88
N ASP A 94 -8.19 23.19 6.39
CA ASP A 94 -9.43 22.40 6.30
C ASP A 94 -9.20 21.14 5.45
N ILE A 95 -8.65 21.29 4.23
CA ILE A 95 -8.34 20.16 3.34
C ILE A 95 -7.39 19.14 3.99
N LEU A 96 -6.34 19.59 4.66
CA LEU A 96 -5.40 18.69 5.33
C LEU A 96 -5.96 18.06 6.60
N SER A 97 -6.93 18.70 7.24
CA SER A 97 -7.61 18.19 8.43
C SER A 97 -8.81 17.29 8.06
N ARG A 98 -9.27 17.32 6.79
CA ARG A 98 -10.40 16.51 6.34
C ARG A 98 -10.09 15.01 6.43
N PRO A 99 -11.03 14.23 6.99
CA PRO A 99 -10.97 12.79 6.90
C PRO A 99 -10.84 12.31 5.46
N GLY A 100 -9.89 11.41 5.17
CA GLY A 100 -9.68 10.84 3.82
C GLY A 100 -8.58 11.45 2.96
N ILE A 101 -8.28 12.76 3.04
CA ILE A 101 -7.21 13.40 2.23
C ILE A 101 -5.83 13.18 2.88
N CYS A 102 -5.76 13.33 4.20
CA CYS A 102 -4.69 12.80 5.06
C CYS A 102 -5.21 11.70 6.00
N SER A 103 -6.51 11.39 5.93
CA SER A 103 -7.16 10.41 6.81
C SER A 103 -7.75 9.23 6.03
N SER A 104 -7.02 8.76 5.02
CA SER A 104 -6.94 7.31 4.88
C SER A 104 -5.97 6.82 5.96
N SER A 105 -6.52 6.70 7.17
CA SER A 105 -6.08 5.92 8.35
C SER A 105 -4.68 6.18 8.89
N GLY A 106 -4.57 6.26 10.22
CA GLY A 106 -3.32 6.38 10.95
C GLY A 106 -2.32 5.26 10.69
N LEU A 107 -1.48 4.92 11.66
CA LEU A 107 -0.63 3.73 11.57
C LEU A 107 -1.47 2.50 11.13
N LYS A 108 -1.31 2.05 9.88
CA LYS A 108 -2.17 1.02 9.28
C LYS A 108 -1.64 -0.37 9.52
N GLU A 109 -0.33 -0.50 9.38
CA GLU A 109 0.34 -1.78 9.33
C GLU A 109 1.63 -1.68 10.11
N VAL A 110 1.74 -2.55 11.11
CA VAL A 110 2.96 -2.80 11.85
C VAL A 110 3.24 -4.28 11.76
N LEU A 111 4.46 -4.60 11.34
CA LEU A 111 4.93 -5.96 11.18
C LEU A 111 6.13 -6.16 12.09
N VAL A 112 6.10 -7.24 12.89
CA VAL A 112 7.20 -7.62 13.77
C VAL A 112 7.67 -9.01 13.38
N GLU A 113 8.91 -9.11 12.92
CA GLU A 113 9.47 -10.33 12.34
C GLU A 113 10.86 -10.64 12.90
N SER A 114 11.24 -11.93 12.83
CA SER A 114 12.62 -12.34 13.03
C SER A 114 13.34 -12.33 11.68
N ALA A 115 14.52 -11.71 11.61
CA ALA A 115 15.31 -11.65 10.38
C ALA A 115 15.85 -13.03 9.97
N ASP A 116 15.98 -13.96 10.93
CA ASP A 116 16.31 -15.35 10.66
C ASP A 116 15.30 -16.31 11.33
N SER A 117 14.84 -17.28 10.56
CA SER A 117 13.95 -18.36 11.01
C SER A 117 14.68 -19.43 11.84
N LYS A 118 16.02 -19.51 11.73
CA LYS A 118 16.85 -20.51 12.41
C LYS A 118 17.51 -19.99 13.68
N HIS A 119 17.84 -18.69 13.73
CA HIS A 119 18.46 -18.05 14.90
C HIS A 119 17.74 -16.73 15.25
N PRO A 120 16.89 -16.69 16.30
CA PRO A 120 16.20 -15.47 16.72
C PRO A 120 17.16 -14.53 17.47
N GLY A 121 18.13 -13.97 16.74
CA GLY A 121 19.07 -12.99 17.24
C GLY A 121 18.74 -11.55 16.82
N LEU A 122 17.99 -11.37 15.73
CA LEU A 122 17.67 -10.07 15.16
C LEU A 122 16.18 -9.96 14.84
N PHE A 123 15.52 -8.96 15.42
CA PHE A 123 14.11 -8.66 15.19
C PHE A 123 13.95 -7.34 14.45
N MET A 124 12.91 -7.24 13.63
CA MET A 124 12.56 -6.05 12.87
C MET A 124 11.12 -5.65 13.16
N CYS A 125 10.89 -4.36 13.43
CA CYS A 125 9.59 -3.74 13.54
C CYS A 125 9.44 -2.71 12.43
N SER A 126 8.50 -2.94 11.52
CA SER A 126 8.25 -2.08 10.36
C SER A 126 6.89 -1.42 10.51
N ALA A 127 6.84 -0.09 10.44
CA ALA A 127 5.60 0.69 10.40
C ALA A 127 5.42 1.28 8.99
N TYR A 128 4.27 1.01 8.38
CA TYR A 128 3.98 1.45 7.00
C TYR A 128 2.75 2.36 6.92
N ASN A 129 2.72 3.14 5.84
CA ASN A 129 1.56 3.88 5.38
C ASN A 129 0.99 4.84 6.44
N PHE A 130 1.87 5.47 7.23
CA PHE A 130 1.49 6.39 8.30
C PHE A 130 1.71 7.86 7.93
N TYR A 131 0.97 8.73 8.59
CA TYR A 131 1.07 10.19 8.51
C TYR A 131 0.51 10.82 9.80
N PRO A 132 1.14 11.85 10.41
CA PRO A 132 2.29 12.63 9.93
C PRO A 132 3.64 11.89 10.03
N LYS A 133 4.72 12.51 9.54
CA LYS A 133 6.07 11.92 9.51
C LYS A 133 6.57 11.49 10.90
N GLN A 134 6.25 12.25 11.94
CA GLN A 134 6.77 12.01 13.30
C GLN A 134 6.13 10.79 13.95
N ILE A 135 6.95 9.79 14.25
CA ILE A 135 6.57 8.52 14.88
C ILE A 135 7.69 8.06 15.83
N LYS A 136 7.36 7.27 16.86
CA LYS A 136 8.34 6.68 17.76
C LYS A 136 8.08 5.17 17.89
N LEU A 137 9.12 4.38 17.61
CA LEU A 137 9.14 2.93 17.78
C LEU A 137 10.02 2.61 18.99
N THR A 138 9.48 1.85 19.94
CA THR A 138 10.17 1.47 21.18
C THR A 138 10.12 -0.04 21.32
N TRP A 139 11.29 -0.68 21.48
CA TRP A 139 11.35 -2.11 21.73
C TRP A 139 11.05 -2.43 23.19
N LEU A 140 10.22 -3.43 23.41
CA LEU A 140 9.90 -3.97 24.72
C LEU A 140 10.38 -5.42 24.82
N LYS A 141 11.10 -5.72 25.89
CA LYS A 141 11.54 -7.06 26.27
C LYS A 141 10.90 -7.39 27.62
N ASP A 142 10.02 -8.39 27.64
CA ASP A 142 9.20 -8.76 28.80
C ASP A 142 8.45 -7.55 29.39
N GLY A 143 7.97 -6.66 28.51
CA GLY A 143 7.26 -5.44 28.87
C GLY A 143 8.14 -4.28 29.35
N LYS A 144 9.47 -4.45 29.40
CA LYS A 144 10.43 -3.39 29.76
C LYS A 144 11.10 -2.82 28.52
N GLU A 145 11.30 -1.51 28.50
CA GLU A 145 11.97 -0.83 27.40
C GLU A 145 13.40 -1.34 27.21
N ALA A 146 13.75 -1.66 25.97
CA ALA A 146 15.07 -2.10 25.55
C ALA A 146 15.65 -1.11 24.54
N THR A 147 16.78 -0.50 24.89
CA THR A 147 17.47 0.51 24.07
C THR A 147 18.83 0.05 23.56
N SER A 148 19.40 -0.99 24.17
CA SER A 148 20.67 -1.60 23.76
C SER A 148 20.51 -2.36 22.44
N ASN A 149 21.47 -2.20 21.52
CA ASN A 149 21.50 -2.88 20.21
C ASN A 149 20.26 -2.58 19.34
N VAL A 150 19.66 -1.40 19.52
CA VAL A 150 18.58 -0.92 18.68
C VAL A 150 19.13 -0.04 17.57
N THR A 151 18.70 -0.29 16.34
CA THR A 151 18.97 0.59 15.20
C THR A 151 17.65 0.91 14.48
N SER A 152 17.54 2.11 13.91
CA SER A 152 16.34 2.52 13.19
C SER A 152 16.72 3.29 11.93
N THR A 153 15.93 3.13 10.88
CA THR A 153 16.03 3.98 9.69
C THR A 153 15.44 5.36 9.96
N ASP A 154 15.78 6.33 9.12
CA ASP A 154 14.99 7.56 9.02
C ASP A 154 13.57 7.24 8.52
N GLU A 155 12.62 8.16 8.71
CA GLU A 155 11.28 8.01 8.15
C GLU A 155 11.31 8.30 6.65
N LEU A 156 11.08 7.26 5.85
CA LEU A 156 11.19 7.27 4.40
C LEU A 156 9.84 7.64 3.78
N PRO A 157 9.78 8.58 2.82
CA PRO A 157 8.55 8.92 2.13
C PRO A 157 8.20 7.90 1.04
N ASN A 158 6.94 7.48 0.99
CA ASN A 158 6.43 6.52 0.00
C ASN A 158 6.04 7.17 -1.34
N GLY A 159 6.18 8.50 -1.47
CA GLY A 159 5.80 9.26 -2.68
C GLY A 159 4.30 9.55 -2.82
N ASN A 160 3.46 8.96 -1.97
CA ASN A 160 2.01 9.18 -1.90
C ASN A 160 1.58 9.93 -0.62
N TRP A 161 2.45 10.81 -0.10
CA TRP A 161 2.29 11.53 1.18
C TRP A 161 2.35 10.70 2.46
N LEU A 162 2.48 9.38 2.36
CA LEU A 162 2.66 8.49 3.50
C LEU A 162 4.15 8.20 3.73
N TYR A 163 4.45 7.69 4.93
CA TYR A 163 5.81 7.34 5.36
C TYR A 163 5.92 5.88 5.78
N GLN A 164 7.15 5.40 5.84
CA GLN A 164 7.54 4.13 6.44
C GLN A 164 8.79 4.29 7.30
N ILE A 165 8.95 3.44 8.32
CA ILE A 165 10.14 3.39 9.18
C ILE A 165 10.38 1.93 9.60
N HIS A 166 11.64 1.57 9.76
CA HIS A 166 12.05 0.25 10.25
C HIS A 166 12.95 0.42 11.48
N SER A 167 12.67 -0.34 12.53
CA SER A 167 13.53 -0.47 13.69
C SER A 167 13.97 -1.93 13.85
N TYR A 168 15.16 -2.13 14.36
CA TYR A 168 15.80 -3.42 14.53
C TYR A 168 16.34 -3.53 15.94
N ILE A 169 16.24 -4.71 16.55
CA ILE A 169 16.89 -5.02 17.83
C ILE A 169 17.61 -6.35 17.77
N GLU A 170 18.83 -6.38 18.28
CA GLU A 170 19.63 -7.60 18.40
C GLU A 170 19.60 -8.13 19.85
N ILE A 171 19.14 -9.37 20.02
CA ILE A 171 18.87 -9.97 21.33
C ILE A 171 19.64 -11.28 21.45
N SER A 172 20.30 -11.47 22.60
CA SER A 172 20.93 -12.75 22.95
C SER A 172 19.87 -13.83 23.12
N SER A 173 19.91 -14.88 22.31
CA SER A 173 18.94 -15.99 22.19
C SER A 173 18.59 -16.72 23.50
N LYS A 174 17.82 -16.10 24.40
CA LYS A 174 17.24 -16.79 25.56
C LYS A 174 15.82 -17.25 25.21
N PRO A 175 15.53 -18.56 25.26
CA PRO A 175 14.19 -19.08 25.04
C PRO A 175 13.22 -18.50 26.08
N GLY A 176 12.05 -18.02 25.61
CA GLY A 176 10.96 -17.56 26.48
C GLY A 176 10.86 -16.06 26.70
N GLU A 177 11.78 -15.25 26.17
CA GLU A 177 11.67 -13.79 26.25
C GLU A 177 10.57 -13.28 25.31
N LYS A 178 9.67 -12.44 25.84
CA LYS A 178 8.61 -11.81 25.05
C LYS A 178 9.13 -10.53 24.42
N ILE A 179 9.18 -10.51 23.08
CA ILE A 179 9.64 -9.34 22.32
C ILE A 179 8.45 -8.64 21.70
N SER A 180 8.35 -7.33 21.91
CA SER A 180 7.27 -6.51 21.36
C SER A 180 7.80 -5.17 20.86
N CYS A 181 7.08 -4.57 19.93
CA CYS A 181 7.33 -3.22 19.43
C CYS A 181 6.16 -2.31 19.82
N MET A 182 6.43 -1.28 20.61
CA MET A 182 5.47 -0.24 20.97
C MET A 182 5.59 0.93 20.00
N VAL A 183 4.45 1.37 19.47
CA VAL A 183 4.39 2.47 18.51
C VAL A 183 3.58 3.63 19.06
N GLU A 184 4.19 4.80 19.10
CA GLU A 184 3.58 6.07 19.45
C GLU A 184 3.51 6.96 18.20
N HIS A 185 2.32 7.45 17.88
CA HIS A 185 2.09 8.23 16.67
C HIS A 185 0.89 9.15 16.86
N ALA A 186 0.91 10.35 16.27
CA ALA A 186 -0.14 11.37 16.45
C ALA A 186 -1.55 10.92 15.99
N SER A 187 -1.63 9.88 15.16
CA SER A 187 -2.91 9.30 14.74
C SER A 187 -3.49 8.30 15.75
N LEU A 188 -2.75 7.93 16.79
CA LEU A 188 -3.16 6.96 17.80
C LEU A 188 -3.49 7.73 19.08
N THR A 189 -4.66 7.46 19.66
CA THR A 189 -5.05 8.04 20.96
C THR A 189 -4.13 7.54 22.07
N GLU A 190 -3.69 6.29 21.99
CA GLU A 190 -2.82 5.61 22.94
C GLU A 190 -1.75 4.81 22.19
N PRO A 191 -0.56 4.59 22.79
CA PRO A 191 0.47 3.74 22.22
C PRO A 191 -0.06 2.32 21.96
N LYS A 192 0.35 1.72 20.83
CA LYS A 192 -0.01 0.33 20.49
C LYS A 192 1.19 -0.59 20.57
N VAL A 193 1.02 -1.74 21.21
CA VAL A 193 2.06 -2.76 21.35
C VAL A 193 1.79 -3.92 20.39
N TYR A 194 2.79 -4.27 19.60
CA TYR A 194 2.77 -5.37 18.64
C TYR A 194 3.74 -6.45 19.09
N ASP A 195 3.22 -7.61 19.44
CA ASP A 195 4.02 -8.74 19.91
C ASP A 195 4.61 -9.52 18.73
N TRP A 196 5.87 -9.94 18.85
CA TRP A 196 6.42 -10.95 17.96
C TRP A 196 5.82 -12.32 18.29
N VAL A 197 5.27 -12.99 17.28
CA VAL A 197 4.74 -14.35 17.42
C VAL A 197 5.56 -15.27 16.51
N PRO A 198 6.23 -16.31 17.05
CA PRO A 198 6.91 -17.28 16.22
C PRO A 198 5.91 -17.97 15.30
N ILE A 199 6.20 -18.01 14.00
CA ILE A 199 5.42 -18.78 13.05
C ILE A 199 5.58 -20.26 13.44
N THR A 200 4.57 -20.82 14.09
CA THR A 200 4.58 -22.23 14.48
C THR A 200 4.65 -23.12 13.24
N GLU A 201 5.42 -24.21 13.31
CA GLU A 201 5.48 -25.26 12.27
C GLU A 201 4.07 -25.76 11.88
N ALA A 202 3.11 -25.72 12.82
CA ALA A 202 1.70 -26.02 12.57
C ALA A 202 1.04 -25.12 11.50
N GLY A 203 1.43 -23.84 11.40
CA GLY A 203 0.96 -22.91 10.36
C GLY A 203 1.53 -23.25 8.98
N LYS A 204 2.82 -23.59 8.92
CA LYS A 204 3.49 -24.01 7.67
C LYS A 204 2.92 -25.33 7.15
N ASN A 205 2.67 -26.30 8.04
CA ASN A 205 2.07 -27.58 7.69
C ASN A 205 0.65 -27.44 7.13
N LYS A 206 -0.17 -26.53 7.66
CA LYS A 206 -1.51 -26.26 7.13
C LYS A 206 -1.48 -25.69 5.71
N ILE A 207 -0.54 -24.79 5.42
CA ILE A 207 -0.36 -24.21 4.08
C ILE A 207 0.13 -25.27 3.09
N ALA A 208 1.11 -26.10 3.51
CA ALA A 208 1.64 -27.18 2.68
C ALA A 208 0.57 -28.24 2.34
N VAL A 209 -0.25 -28.64 3.33
CA VAL A 209 -1.37 -29.57 3.12
C VAL A 209 -2.43 -28.97 2.20
N GLY A 210 -2.75 -27.68 2.35
CA GLY A 210 -3.68 -26.98 1.47
C GLY A 210 -3.21 -26.92 0.01
N ALA A 211 -1.93 -26.61 -0.20
CA ALA A 211 -1.32 -26.59 -1.53
C ALA A 211 -1.26 -27.99 -2.17
N ALA A 212 -0.90 -29.02 -1.41
CA ALA A 212 -0.91 -30.40 -1.88
C ALA A 212 -2.32 -30.88 -2.25
N GLY A 213 -3.33 -30.55 -1.45
CA GLY A 213 -4.73 -30.87 -1.75
C GLY A 213 -5.24 -30.22 -3.05
N LEU A 214 -4.89 -28.94 -3.28
CA LEU A 214 -5.26 -28.23 -4.51
C LEU A 214 -4.59 -28.85 -5.75
N LEU A 215 -3.31 -29.22 -5.66
CA LEU A 215 -2.59 -29.88 -6.75
C LEU A 215 -3.21 -31.24 -7.09
N LEU A 216 -3.56 -32.04 -6.07
CA LEU A 216 -4.21 -33.32 -6.29
C LEU A 216 -5.58 -33.14 -6.97
N ALA A 217 -6.38 -32.17 -6.51
CA ALA A 217 -7.69 -31.87 -7.09
C ALA A 217 -7.62 -31.44 -8.57
N LEU A 218 -6.52 -30.85 -9.01
CA LEU A 218 -6.30 -30.49 -10.42
C LEU A 218 -5.81 -31.67 -11.26
N VAL A 219 -4.94 -32.52 -10.72
CA VAL A 219 -4.30 -33.62 -11.46
C VAL A 219 -5.25 -34.80 -11.68
N PHE A 220 -6.02 -35.20 -10.65
CA PHE A 220 -6.94 -36.34 -10.73
C PHE A 220 -8.00 -36.24 -11.86
N PRO A 221 -8.71 -35.12 -12.05
CA PRO A 221 -9.68 -35.00 -13.14
C PRO A 221 -9.01 -35.02 -14.53
N ILE A 222 -7.82 -34.45 -14.68
CA ILE A 222 -7.08 -34.48 -15.95
C ILE A 222 -6.72 -35.92 -16.32
N ILE A 223 -6.20 -36.70 -15.37
CA ILE A 223 -5.91 -38.12 -15.57
C ILE A 223 -7.19 -38.90 -15.91
N GLY A 224 -8.29 -38.63 -15.19
CA GLY A 224 -9.60 -39.24 -15.45
C GLY A 224 -10.11 -38.98 -16.88
N VAL A 225 -9.99 -37.74 -17.38
CA VAL A 225 -10.38 -37.38 -18.75
C VAL A 225 -9.51 -38.08 -19.80
N ILE A 226 -8.20 -38.17 -19.58
CA ILE A 226 -7.27 -38.87 -20.49
C ILE A 226 -7.64 -40.37 -20.58
N PHE A 227 -7.90 -41.03 -19.44
CA PHE A 227 -8.32 -42.43 -19.42
C PHE A 227 -9.69 -42.65 -20.07
N TYR A 228 -10.66 -41.77 -19.83
CA TYR A 228 -11.98 -41.83 -20.47
C TYR A 228 -11.86 -41.71 -22.00
N LYS A 229 -11.04 -40.75 -22.48
CA LYS A 229 -10.78 -40.61 -23.93
C LYS A 229 -10.03 -41.81 -24.51
N ARG A 230 -9.05 -42.40 -23.82
CA ARG A 230 -8.37 -43.64 -24.29
C ARG A 230 -9.32 -44.83 -24.34
N LYS A 231 -10.24 -44.98 -23.37
CA LYS A 231 -11.24 -46.06 -23.35
C LYS A 231 -12.30 -45.93 -24.45
N SER A 232 -12.69 -44.69 -24.79
CA SER A 232 -13.59 -44.43 -25.93
C SER A 232 -13.01 -44.87 -27.26
N TRP A 233 -11.69 -44.80 -27.46
CA TRP A 233 -11.04 -45.28 -28.69
C TRP A 233 -10.97 -46.81 -28.76
N VAL A 234 -10.88 -47.49 -27.61
CA VAL A 234 -10.94 -48.96 -27.54
C VAL A 234 -12.36 -49.49 -27.82
N TRP A 235 -13.41 -48.77 -27.40
CA TRP A 235 -14.80 -49.13 -27.71
C TRP A 235 -15.20 -48.81 -29.16
N VAL A 236 -14.60 -47.78 -29.78
CA VAL A 236 -14.84 -47.44 -31.19
C VAL A 236 -14.11 -48.40 -32.15
N LEU A 237 -12.99 -49.00 -31.75
CA LEU A 237 -12.23 -49.97 -32.56
C LEU A 237 -12.73 -51.43 -32.43
N LEU A 238 -13.65 -51.75 -31.52
CA LEU A 238 -14.18 -53.11 -31.29
C LEU A 238 -15.56 -53.39 -31.89
N LEU A 239 -16.06 -52.56 -32.80
CA LEU A 239 -17.23 -52.92 -33.61
C LEU A 239 -16.81 -53.34 -35.03
N PRO A 240 -16.79 -54.65 -35.28
CA PRO A 240 -17.30 -55.15 -36.55
C PRO A 240 -18.41 -56.21 -36.34
N THR A 241 -19.46 -56.02 -37.14
CA THR A 241 -20.32 -57.09 -37.72
C THR A 241 -21.24 -57.91 -36.81
N THR A 242 -22.41 -57.37 -36.42
CA THR A 242 -23.61 -58.20 -36.14
C THR A 242 -24.93 -57.67 -36.72
N GLN A 243 -24.94 -56.52 -37.41
CA GLN A 243 -26.17 -55.96 -38.01
C GLN A 243 -26.55 -56.57 -39.39
N ARG A 244 -26.33 -57.88 -39.61
CA ARG A 244 -26.75 -58.57 -40.85
C ARG A 244 -27.42 -59.93 -40.64
N TYR A 245 -27.68 -60.35 -39.40
CA TYR A 245 -28.19 -61.70 -39.12
C TYR A 245 -29.64 -61.74 -38.57
N LEU A 246 -30.30 -60.59 -38.34
CA LEU A 246 -31.65 -60.52 -37.78
C LEU A 246 -32.69 -59.84 -38.71
N ASP A 247 -32.52 -59.97 -40.02
CA ASP A 247 -33.50 -59.48 -41.03
C ASP A 247 -34.11 -60.62 -41.87
N LYS A 248 -33.87 -61.87 -41.50
CA LYS A 248 -34.42 -63.05 -42.20
C LYS A 248 -34.96 -64.06 -41.21
N LYS A 249 -36.18 -63.88 -40.73
CA LYS A 249 -37.20 -64.93 -40.51
C LYS A 249 -38.43 -64.34 -39.81
N GLY A 250 -39.59 -64.52 -40.44
CA GLY A 250 -40.88 -64.60 -39.73
C GLY A 250 -41.85 -63.46 -40.00
N ALA A 251 -42.35 -63.38 -41.23
CA ALA A 251 -43.57 -62.64 -41.55
C ALA A 251 -44.83 -63.49 -41.25
N PHE A 252 -45.95 -62.77 -41.06
CA PHE A 252 -47.38 -63.16 -41.15
C PHE A 252 -48.12 -63.60 -39.86
N PRO A 253 -49.45 -63.34 -39.73
CA PRO A 253 -50.16 -62.07 -39.99
C PRO A 253 -51.26 -61.71 -38.96
N SER A 254 -51.80 -60.50 -39.16
CA SER A 254 -52.96 -59.82 -38.55
C SER A 254 -54.20 -60.68 -38.20
N CYS A 255 -54.80 -60.40 -37.03
CA CYS A 255 -56.20 -60.69 -36.69
C CYS A 255 -56.86 -59.49 -35.99
N HIS A 256 -58.11 -59.20 -36.36
CA HIS A 256 -58.92 -58.06 -35.95
C HIS A 256 -60.10 -58.47 -35.05
N HIS A 257 -60.68 -57.45 -34.39
CA HIS A 257 -62.05 -57.33 -33.82
C HIS A 257 -62.28 -57.97 -32.44
N LYS A 258 -63.17 -57.51 -31.54
CA LYS A 258 -64.08 -56.34 -31.41
C LYS A 258 -64.57 -56.33 -29.95
N VAL A 259 -64.82 -55.16 -29.38
CA VAL A 259 -65.27 -54.95 -27.99
C VAL A 259 -66.75 -55.34 -27.79
N ARG A 260 -67.08 -56.12 -26.74
CA ARG A 260 -68.30 -55.95 -25.90
C ARG A 260 -68.28 -56.80 -24.61
N ALA A 261 -68.77 -56.18 -23.52
CA ALA A 261 -69.28 -56.74 -22.25
C ALA A 261 -68.28 -57.24 -21.20
N GLY A 262 -68.41 -56.68 -19.99
CA GLY A 262 -67.81 -57.22 -18.78
C GLY A 262 -68.34 -58.61 -18.45
N ARG A 263 -67.54 -59.63 -18.73
CA ARG A 263 -67.16 -60.71 -17.80
C ARG A 263 -66.05 -61.53 -18.46
N VAL A 264 -65.10 -61.94 -17.63
CA VAL A 264 -63.85 -62.63 -17.97
C VAL A 264 -64.10 -64.08 -18.41
N LEU A 265 -63.33 -64.55 -19.40
CA LEU A 265 -62.92 -65.95 -19.54
C LEU A 265 -61.60 -65.99 -20.35
N PHE A 266 -60.62 -66.73 -19.82
CA PHE A 266 -59.33 -67.03 -20.45
C PHE A 266 -59.47 -68.24 -21.37
N ASP A 267 -58.82 -68.22 -22.54
CA ASP A 267 -57.82 -69.24 -22.92
C ASP A 267 -57.10 -68.82 -24.22
N CYS A 268 -55.77 -69.04 -24.21
CA CYS A 268 -54.73 -68.93 -25.25
C CYS A 268 -54.88 -67.93 -26.41
#